data_AF-A0A969V1U8-F1
#
_entry.id   AF-A0A969V1U8-F1
#
_cell.length_a   1.000
_cell.length_b   1.000
_cell.length_c   1.000
_cell.angle_alpha   90.00
_cell.angle_beta   90.00
_cell.angle_gamma   90.00
#
_symmetry.space_group_name_H-M   'P 1'
#
loop_
_entity.id
_entity.type
_entity.pdbx_description
1 polymer ?
#
loop_
_entity_poly.entity_id
_entity_poly.type
_entity_poly.pdbx_seq_one_letter_code
_entity_poly.pdbx_strand_id
1 'polypeptide(L)'
;AADTLRSLWREVPRIGQAFRQNPINNQLFLDILRNERLSFTLRRMSRYGILGRYLPAFGRIVGQMQHDLFHVYTVDEHILMVLRNMRRLVLPRFAHEFPFCHALALEFDGVHLLYLACLFHDIAKGRGGDHSALGMHDARRFCKQLGLPAADGEFVAWLVEMHLVMSATAQKQDLSDPEVIADFAQRVVSERRLIALYLLTVADIRGTSPHVWNGWKAKLLEELFRATQRLLRGDSAINAHWLDYKRRDTLAKLNTDISPPIWSVVDDRYFQRFDIDDLTWHAEVIGEDIAPEAPRVLVKADEASELIEVLVVAPDRTGLFARITLALERLQFDIVSARIYTTKHAFALDTCLVMPKSKQQRESQTSLIKIERELTFAITTTTLADAATARVNRQAKHFPLKPDITIRPSRDSAYYELCIICTDRPGLLSAIARVLLAANINVHDARITTLGSRAEDIFIIEGHMLNDAAQLMALKERIETLVR
;
A
#
# COMPACT_ATOMS: atom_id res chain seq x y z
N ALA A 1 28.06 -36.32 -6.82
CA ALA A 1 26.84 -35.49 -6.77
C ALA A 1 25.61 -36.20 -7.35
N ALA A 2 25.71 -36.83 -8.53
CA ALA A 2 24.58 -37.53 -9.16
C ALA A 2 24.04 -38.72 -8.33
N ASP A 3 24.92 -39.52 -7.72
CA ASP A 3 24.49 -40.66 -6.92
C ASP A 3 23.75 -40.24 -5.65
N THR A 4 24.23 -39.19 -4.97
CA THR A 4 23.55 -38.61 -3.80
C THR A 4 22.15 -38.12 -4.14
N LEU A 5 21.96 -37.46 -5.28
CA LEU A 5 20.64 -36.99 -5.72
C LEU A 5 19.70 -38.15 -6.09
N ARG A 6 20.23 -39.18 -6.76
CA ARG A 6 19.45 -40.39 -7.08
C ARG A 6 19.02 -41.14 -5.83
N SER A 7 19.91 -41.30 -4.85
CA SER A 7 19.57 -41.90 -3.56
C SER A 7 18.52 -41.07 -2.84
N LEU A 8 18.69 -39.75 -2.79
CA LEU A 8 17.73 -38.84 -2.17
C LEU A 8 16.34 -39.00 -2.77
N TRP A 9 16.23 -38.98 -4.11
CA TRP A 9 14.95 -39.12 -4.81
C TRP A 9 14.25 -40.45 -4.52
N ARG A 10 15.00 -41.56 -4.44
CA ARG A 10 14.47 -42.88 -4.06
C ARG A 10 13.94 -42.93 -2.63
N GLU A 11 14.54 -42.15 -1.73
CA GLU A 11 14.24 -42.18 -0.30
C GLU A 11 13.18 -41.15 0.12
N VAL A 12 12.92 -40.10 -0.68
CA VAL A 12 11.88 -39.09 -0.40
C VAL A 12 10.50 -39.69 -0.04
N PRO A 13 10.00 -40.76 -0.68
CA PRO A 13 8.73 -41.38 -0.30
C PRO A 13 8.69 -41.90 1.16
N ARG A 14 9.85 -42.15 1.79
CA ARG A 14 9.93 -42.59 3.19
C ARG A 14 9.66 -41.47 4.21
N ILE A 15 9.56 -40.21 3.76
CA ILE A 15 9.14 -39.08 4.59
C ILE A 15 7.64 -39.21 4.89
N GLY A 16 7.32 -40.05 5.87
CA GLY A 16 5.96 -40.33 6.35
C GLY A 16 5.61 -39.58 7.65
N GLN A 17 4.57 -40.02 8.32
CA GLN A 17 4.15 -39.43 9.61
C GLN A 17 5.22 -39.61 10.70
N ALA A 18 5.79 -40.80 10.83
CA ALA A 18 6.84 -41.08 11.82
C ALA A 18 8.08 -40.17 11.63
N PHE A 19 8.48 -39.93 10.38
CA PHE A 19 9.58 -39.01 10.07
C PHE A 19 9.27 -37.57 10.53
N ARG A 20 8.03 -37.10 10.30
CA ARG A 20 7.58 -35.75 10.67
C ARG A 20 7.37 -35.57 12.18
N GLN A 21 7.05 -36.65 12.90
CA GLN A 21 6.89 -36.60 14.36
C GLN A 21 8.20 -36.82 15.12
N ASN A 22 9.29 -37.18 14.43
CA ASN A 22 10.59 -37.39 15.06
C ASN A 22 11.18 -36.04 15.55
N PRO A 23 11.45 -35.89 16.87
CA PRO A 23 11.98 -34.64 17.44
C PRO A 23 13.32 -34.22 16.83
N ILE A 24 14.19 -35.17 16.45
CA ILE A 24 15.48 -34.88 15.82
C ILE A 24 15.27 -34.18 14.48
N ASN A 25 14.34 -34.68 13.67
CA ASN A 25 14.05 -34.09 12.35
C ASN A 25 13.42 -32.69 12.50
N ASN A 26 12.60 -32.49 13.53
CA ASN A 26 12.00 -31.20 13.83
C ASN A 26 13.06 -30.18 14.28
N GLN A 27 14.02 -30.61 15.11
CA GLN A 27 15.15 -29.77 15.49
C GLN A 27 16.02 -29.42 14.27
N LEU A 28 16.33 -30.40 13.41
CA LEU A 28 17.07 -30.15 12.17
C LEU A 28 16.36 -29.15 11.25
N PHE A 29 15.02 -29.19 11.19
CA PHE A 29 14.26 -28.20 10.44
C PHE A 29 14.38 -26.80 11.05
N LEU A 30 14.31 -26.66 12.38
CA LEU A 30 14.56 -25.40 13.07
C LEU A 30 15.98 -24.87 12.84
N ASP A 31 16.97 -25.76 12.82
CA ASP A 31 18.37 -25.40 12.54
C ASP A 31 18.51 -24.87 11.11
N ILE A 32 17.77 -25.43 10.14
CA ILE A 32 17.70 -24.90 8.76
C ILE A 32 17.15 -23.47 8.76
N LEU A 33 16.10 -23.17 9.53
CA LEU A 33 15.52 -21.82 9.64
C LEU A 33 16.49 -20.81 10.25
N ARG A 34 17.35 -21.26 11.17
CA ARG A 34 18.37 -20.42 11.82
C ARG A 34 19.65 -20.29 10.99
N ASN A 35 19.84 -21.12 9.97
CA ASN A 35 21.06 -21.16 9.17
C ASN A 35 21.20 -19.99 8.18
N GLU A 36 22.44 -19.62 7.87
CA GLU A 36 22.77 -18.61 6.88
C GLU A 36 22.32 -18.93 5.43
N ARG A 37 22.09 -20.20 5.13
CA ARG A 37 21.74 -20.72 3.80
C ARG A 37 20.28 -21.13 3.68
N LEU A 38 19.41 -20.69 4.61
CA LEU A 38 17.97 -20.97 4.62
C LEU A 38 17.32 -20.96 3.23
N SER A 39 17.38 -19.84 2.50
CA SER A 39 16.69 -19.69 1.21
C SER A 39 17.21 -20.68 0.16
N PHE A 40 18.49 -21.03 0.21
CA PHE A 40 19.09 -22.02 -0.69
C PHE A 40 18.70 -23.44 -0.30
N THR A 41 18.63 -23.74 1.00
CA THR A 41 18.23 -25.04 1.51
C THR A 41 16.75 -25.33 1.25
N LEU A 42 15.84 -24.40 1.57
CA LEU A 42 14.41 -24.58 1.31
C LEU A 42 14.08 -24.70 -0.18
N ARG A 43 14.73 -23.93 -1.06
CA ARG A 43 14.56 -24.11 -2.51
C ARG A 43 14.99 -25.50 -2.98
N ARG A 44 16.09 -26.03 -2.47
CA ARG A 44 16.52 -27.40 -2.79
C ARG A 44 15.55 -28.43 -2.23
N MET A 45 15.09 -28.24 -1.00
CA MET A 45 14.08 -29.13 -0.41
C MET A 45 12.78 -29.12 -1.23
N SER A 46 12.33 -27.95 -1.72
CA SER A 46 11.17 -27.84 -2.61
C SER A 46 11.43 -28.55 -3.95
N ARG A 47 12.53 -28.20 -4.63
CA ARG A 47 12.92 -28.79 -5.92
C ARG A 47 12.99 -30.32 -5.91
N TYR A 48 13.46 -30.91 -4.81
CA TYR A 48 13.59 -32.36 -4.67
C TYR A 48 12.40 -33.02 -3.96
N GLY A 49 11.30 -32.30 -3.73
CA GLY A 49 10.07 -32.82 -3.13
C GLY A 49 10.14 -33.11 -1.62
N ILE A 50 11.27 -32.85 -0.97
CA ILE A 50 11.47 -33.03 0.47
C ILE A 50 10.55 -32.09 1.24
N LEU A 51 10.48 -30.81 0.86
CA LEU A 51 9.70 -29.81 1.59
C LEU A 51 8.22 -30.15 1.56
N GLY A 52 7.68 -30.50 0.39
CA GLY A 52 6.27 -30.88 0.25
C GLY A 52 5.90 -32.17 0.99
N ARG A 53 6.84 -33.12 1.14
CA ARG A 53 6.61 -34.34 1.93
C ARG A 53 6.74 -34.09 3.43
N TYR A 54 7.70 -33.27 3.85
CA TYR A 54 7.89 -32.92 5.26
C TYR A 54 6.80 -31.99 5.79
N LEU A 55 6.34 -31.05 4.97
CA LEU A 55 5.21 -30.15 5.22
C LEU A 55 4.12 -30.38 4.14
N PRO A 56 3.17 -31.31 4.36
CA PRO A 56 2.15 -31.62 3.36
C PRO A 56 1.26 -30.44 2.94
N ALA A 57 1.06 -29.47 3.83
CA ALA A 57 0.36 -28.24 3.50
C ALA A 57 1.05 -27.50 2.33
N PHE A 58 2.39 -27.43 2.36
CA PHE A 58 3.21 -26.92 1.25
C PHE A 58 3.11 -27.84 0.03
N GLY A 59 3.16 -29.16 0.22
CA GLY A 59 3.06 -30.12 -0.88
C GLY A 59 1.79 -29.98 -1.73
N ARG A 60 0.68 -29.51 -1.15
CA ARG A 60 -0.60 -29.30 -1.86
C ARG A 60 -0.61 -28.07 -2.77
N ILE A 61 0.21 -27.07 -2.47
CA ILE A 61 0.24 -25.80 -3.20
C ILE A 61 1.36 -25.75 -4.26
N VAL A 62 2.18 -26.80 -4.37
CA VAL A 62 3.26 -26.87 -5.36
C VAL A 62 2.68 -26.80 -6.77
N GLY A 63 3.11 -25.81 -7.55
CA GLY A 63 2.64 -25.61 -8.92
C GLY A 63 1.23 -25.00 -9.02
N GLN A 64 0.64 -24.58 -7.90
CA GLN A 64 -0.68 -23.95 -7.89
C GLN A 64 -0.59 -22.52 -8.40
N MET A 65 -1.27 -22.23 -9.51
CA MET A 65 -1.36 -20.86 -10.05
C MET A 65 -2.21 -19.97 -9.15
N GLN A 66 -1.82 -18.69 -9.07
CA GLN A 66 -2.61 -17.64 -8.43
C GLN A 66 -3.53 -17.04 -9.50
N HIS A 67 -4.83 -16.90 -9.18
CA HIS A 67 -5.85 -16.48 -10.15
C HIS A 67 -6.01 -14.95 -10.27
N ASP A 68 -5.04 -14.18 -9.77
CA ASP A 68 -5.02 -12.73 -9.87
C ASP A 68 -3.97 -12.25 -10.90
N LEU A 69 -4.12 -11.00 -11.36
CA LEU A 69 -3.39 -10.48 -12.53
C LEU A 69 -1.97 -9.97 -12.21
N PHE A 70 -1.52 -10.09 -10.96
CA PHE A 70 -0.29 -9.45 -10.49
C PHE A 70 0.71 -10.41 -9.84
N HIS A 71 0.35 -11.67 -9.60
CA HIS A 71 1.31 -12.70 -9.20
C HIS A 71 1.96 -13.34 -10.43
N VAL A 72 3.29 -13.25 -10.51
CA VAL A 72 4.08 -13.92 -11.56
C VAL A 72 4.54 -15.33 -11.14
N TYR A 73 4.27 -15.73 -9.91
CA TYR A 73 4.72 -16.99 -9.30
C TYR A 73 3.53 -17.87 -8.87
N THR A 74 3.70 -19.18 -8.98
CA THR A 74 2.85 -20.14 -8.27
C THR A 74 2.94 -19.93 -6.76
N VAL A 75 1.94 -20.35 -6.00
CA VAL A 75 1.85 -20.10 -4.55
C VAL A 75 3.12 -20.56 -3.82
N ASP A 76 3.67 -21.72 -4.19
CA ASP A 76 4.88 -22.27 -3.58
C ASP A 76 6.14 -21.44 -3.89
N GLU A 77 6.35 -21.01 -5.13
CA GLU A 77 7.50 -20.17 -5.48
C GLU A 77 7.35 -18.77 -4.88
N HIS A 78 6.13 -18.23 -4.82
CA HIS A 78 5.84 -16.98 -4.12
C HIS A 78 6.26 -17.05 -2.66
N ILE A 79 5.85 -18.08 -1.91
CA ILE A 79 6.28 -18.28 -0.51
C ILE A 79 7.81 -18.34 -0.38
N LEU A 80 8.52 -19.02 -1.29
CA LEU A 80 9.98 -19.08 -1.30
C LEU A 80 10.64 -17.73 -1.66
N MET A 81 9.94 -16.87 -2.41
CA MET A 81 10.34 -15.50 -2.71
C MET A 81 10.14 -14.58 -1.50
N VAL A 82 9.01 -14.66 -0.81
CA VAL A 82 8.75 -13.94 0.45
C VAL A 82 9.81 -14.29 1.51
N LEU A 83 10.09 -15.58 1.70
CA LEU A 83 11.17 -16.06 2.58
C LEU A 83 12.55 -15.48 2.21
N ARG A 84 12.86 -15.37 0.91
CA ARG A 84 14.10 -14.74 0.45
C ARG A 84 14.12 -13.26 0.77
N ASN A 85 13.02 -12.55 0.56
CA ASN A 85 12.92 -11.12 0.82
C ASN A 85 13.05 -10.83 2.31
N MET A 86 12.31 -11.53 3.17
CA MET A 86 12.44 -11.44 4.63
C MET A 86 13.89 -11.67 5.09
N ARG A 87 14.55 -12.69 4.53
CA ARG A 87 15.96 -12.96 4.84
C ARG A 87 16.90 -11.83 4.42
N ARG A 88 16.63 -11.14 3.31
CA ARG A 88 17.44 -9.98 2.89
C ARG A 88 17.31 -8.81 3.87
N LEU A 89 16.15 -8.64 4.50
CA LEU A 89 15.97 -7.61 5.54
C LEU A 89 16.89 -7.85 6.74
N VAL A 90 17.28 -9.09 7.02
CA VAL A 90 18.11 -9.44 8.19
C VAL A 90 19.61 -9.40 7.87
N LEU A 91 20.01 -9.60 6.61
CA LEU A 91 21.41 -9.76 6.23
C LEU A 91 22.12 -8.40 6.01
N PRO A 92 23.25 -8.11 6.70
CA PRO A 92 23.95 -6.83 6.59
C PRO A 92 24.34 -6.43 5.16
N ARG A 93 24.71 -7.40 4.31
CA ARG A 93 25.07 -7.16 2.90
C ARG A 93 23.96 -6.53 2.06
N PHE A 94 22.70 -6.61 2.51
CA PHE A 94 21.52 -6.06 1.84
C PHE A 94 20.89 -4.89 2.63
N ALA A 95 21.55 -4.40 3.69
CA ALA A 95 21.05 -3.32 4.54
C ALA A 95 20.71 -2.04 3.75
N HIS A 96 21.51 -1.74 2.71
CA HIS A 96 21.34 -0.58 1.84
C HIS A 96 20.04 -0.61 1.02
N GLU A 97 19.41 -1.78 0.85
CA GLU A 97 18.17 -1.88 0.06
C GLU A 97 16.97 -1.33 0.84
N PHE A 98 16.90 -1.62 2.14
CA PHE A 98 15.79 -1.22 3.01
C PHE A 98 16.32 -0.92 4.43
N PRO A 99 16.98 0.23 4.64
CA PRO A 99 17.64 0.55 5.90
C PRO A 99 16.69 0.50 7.10
N PHE A 100 15.47 1.02 6.95
CA PHE A 100 14.48 1.01 8.02
C PHE A 100 14.02 -0.40 8.40
N CYS A 101 13.67 -1.23 7.41
CA CYS A 101 13.33 -2.63 7.67
C CYS A 101 14.51 -3.42 8.26
N HIS A 102 15.74 -3.10 7.82
CA HIS A 102 16.94 -3.75 8.35
C HIS A 102 17.14 -3.44 9.83
N ALA A 103 17.02 -2.16 10.22
CA ALA A 103 17.10 -1.75 11.62
C ALA A 103 16.06 -2.49 12.48
N LEU A 104 14.80 -2.52 12.05
CA LEU A 104 13.74 -3.24 12.76
C LEU A 104 14.01 -4.75 12.86
N ALA A 105 14.54 -5.36 11.79
CA ALA A 105 14.82 -6.79 11.77
C ALA A 105 16.02 -7.19 12.65
N LEU A 106 16.99 -6.30 12.86
CA LEU A 106 18.12 -6.51 13.77
C LEU A 106 17.70 -6.51 15.24
N GLU A 107 16.74 -5.65 15.60
CA GLU A 107 16.20 -5.56 16.96
C GLU A 107 15.14 -6.65 17.25
N PHE A 108 14.72 -7.40 16.23
CA PHE A 108 13.66 -8.39 16.37
C PHE A 108 14.17 -9.73 16.93
N ASP A 109 13.87 -9.99 18.20
CA ASP A 109 14.15 -11.30 18.80
C ASP A 109 13.35 -12.42 18.14
N GLY A 110 14.01 -13.53 17.80
CA GLY A 110 13.32 -14.71 17.26
C GLY A 110 12.94 -14.60 15.78
N VAL A 111 13.81 -14.04 14.93
CA VAL A 111 13.64 -13.93 13.47
C VAL A 111 13.17 -15.23 12.78
N HIS A 112 13.54 -16.40 13.31
CA HIS A 112 13.06 -17.69 12.78
C HIS A 112 11.54 -17.86 12.82
N LEU A 113 10.84 -17.17 13.72
CA LEU A 113 9.37 -17.11 13.77
C LEU A 113 8.79 -16.33 12.58
N LEU A 114 9.48 -15.27 12.12
CA LEU A 114 9.10 -14.55 10.90
C LEU A 114 9.21 -15.45 9.67
N TYR A 115 10.25 -16.30 9.60
CA TYR A 115 10.39 -17.28 8.52
C TYR A 115 9.29 -18.33 8.55
N LEU A 116 8.87 -18.78 9.73
CA LEU A 116 7.71 -19.68 9.86
C LEU A 116 6.44 -18.98 9.35
N ALA A 117 6.17 -17.73 9.74
CA ALA A 117 5.01 -17.01 9.23
C ALA A 117 5.08 -16.83 7.70
N CYS A 118 6.24 -16.50 7.14
CA CYS A 118 6.43 -16.44 5.67
C CYS A 118 6.09 -17.77 4.99
N LEU A 119 6.45 -18.91 5.58
CA LEU A 119 6.15 -20.23 5.03
C LEU A 119 4.65 -20.56 5.04
N PHE A 120 3.89 -19.95 5.94
CA PHE A 120 2.48 -20.29 6.19
C PHE A 120 1.46 -19.23 5.72
N HIS A 121 1.85 -17.98 5.47
CA HIS A 121 0.92 -16.87 5.19
C HIS A 121 -0.12 -17.21 4.10
N ASP A 122 0.33 -17.87 3.03
CA ASP A 122 -0.49 -18.25 1.87
C ASP A 122 -0.69 -19.77 1.69
N ILE A 123 -0.27 -20.58 2.66
CA ILE A 123 -0.20 -22.04 2.53
C ILE A 123 -1.56 -22.73 2.31
N ALA A 124 -2.64 -22.01 2.58
CA ALA A 124 -4.01 -22.49 2.48
C ALA A 124 -4.77 -21.95 1.25
N LYS A 125 -4.09 -21.24 0.33
CA LYS A 125 -4.71 -20.77 -0.92
C LYS A 125 -5.34 -21.93 -1.70
N GLY A 126 -6.53 -21.68 -2.26
CA GLY A 126 -7.33 -22.64 -3.04
C GLY A 126 -8.02 -23.76 -2.25
N ARG A 127 -8.06 -23.68 -0.91
CA ARG A 127 -8.82 -24.62 -0.07
C ARG A 127 -10.29 -24.24 0.16
N GLY A 128 -10.73 -23.09 -0.37
CA GLY A 128 -12.04 -22.50 -0.10
C GLY A 128 -12.10 -21.82 1.27
N GLY A 129 -12.91 -20.78 1.41
CA GLY A 129 -12.96 -19.96 2.64
C GLY A 129 -11.77 -19.00 2.78
N ASP A 130 -11.61 -18.45 3.98
CA ASP A 130 -10.50 -17.53 4.31
C ASP A 130 -9.18 -18.30 4.49
N HIS A 131 -8.26 -18.10 3.56
CA HIS A 131 -6.95 -18.75 3.58
C HIS A 131 -6.08 -18.29 4.75
N SER A 132 -6.26 -17.06 5.26
CA SER A 132 -5.50 -16.55 6.40
C SER A 132 -5.86 -17.33 7.66
N ALA A 133 -7.17 -17.53 7.90
CA ALA A 133 -7.68 -18.32 9.02
C ALA A 133 -7.28 -19.80 8.92
N LEU A 134 -7.38 -20.40 7.73
CA LEU A 134 -6.95 -21.78 7.52
C LEU A 134 -5.42 -21.94 7.67
N GLY A 135 -4.65 -20.98 7.18
CA GLY A 135 -3.20 -20.91 7.33
C GLY A 135 -2.77 -20.77 8.79
N MET A 136 -3.48 -19.96 9.58
CA MET A 136 -3.26 -19.81 11.03
C MET A 136 -3.35 -21.17 11.73
N HIS A 137 -4.40 -21.96 11.45
CA HIS A 137 -4.57 -23.28 12.06
C HIS A 137 -3.45 -24.26 11.67
N ASP A 138 -3.02 -24.23 10.40
CA ASP A 138 -1.89 -25.04 9.91
C ASP A 138 -0.58 -24.62 10.60
N ALA A 139 -0.33 -23.32 10.74
CA ALA A 139 0.86 -22.75 11.36
C ALA A 139 0.95 -23.12 12.85
N ARG A 140 -0.15 -22.95 13.61
CA ARG A 140 -0.24 -23.32 15.03
C ARG A 140 0.08 -24.79 15.24
N ARG A 141 -0.51 -25.67 14.42
CA ARG A 141 -0.29 -27.13 14.48
C ARG A 141 1.16 -27.48 14.20
N PHE A 142 1.77 -26.84 13.20
CA PHE A 142 3.15 -27.12 12.82
C PHE A 142 4.14 -26.61 13.87
N CYS A 143 3.92 -25.43 14.46
CA CYS A 143 4.74 -24.94 15.56
C CYS A 143 4.72 -25.89 16.77
N LYS A 144 3.55 -26.46 17.09
CA LYS A 144 3.42 -27.50 18.12
C LYS A 144 4.20 -28.77 17.76
N GLN A 145 4.16 -29.21 16.49
CA GLN A 145 4.95 -30.35 16.01
C GLN A 145 6.46 -30.09 16.17
N LEU A 146 6.92 -28.86 15.91
CA LEU A 146 8.31 -28.45 16.07
C LEU A 146 8.77 -28.35 17.53
N GLY A 147 7.86 -28.49 18.51
CA GLY A 147 8.19 -28.35 19.93
C GLY A 147 8.46 -26.91 20.36
N LEU A 148 7.95 -25.92 19.61
CA LEU A 148 8.08 -24.52 20.00
C LEU A 148 7.22 -24.20 21.23
N PRO A 149 7.63 -23.22 22.07
CA PRO A 149 6.79 -22.69 23.13
C PRO A 149 5.41 -22.29 22.59
N ALA A 150 4.37 -22.47 23.40
CA ALA A 150 2.99 -22.15 23.00
C ALA A 150 2.86 -20.67 22.58
N ALA A 151 3.52 -19.76 23.30
CA ALA A 151 3.52 -18.33 22.98
C ALA A 151 4.09 -18.03 21.57
N ASP A 152 5.18 -18.71 21.18
CA ASP A 152 5.78 -18.56 19.85
C ASP A 152 4.86 -19.13 18.76
N GLY A 153 4.24 -20.28 19.02
CA GLY A 153 3.27 -20.88 18.11
C GLY A 153 2.05 -20.01 17.88
N GLU A 154 1.50 -19.40 18.94
CA GLU A 154 0.40 -18.44 18.84
C GLU A 154 0.81 -17.14 18.14
N PHE A 155 2.04 -16.67 18.36
CA PHE A 155 2.57 -15.51 17.66
C PHE A 155 2.67 -15.74 16.15
N VAL A 156 3.22 -16.88 15.71
CA VAL A 156 3.27 -17.24 14.28
C VAL A 156 1.87 -17.38 13.70
N ALA A 157 0.95 -18.04 14.43
CA ALA A 157 -0.43 -18.21 13.99
C ALA A 157 -1.13 -16.86 13.79
N TRP A 158 -1.01 -15.95 14.76
CA TRP A 158 -1.54 -14.59 14.68
C TRP A 158 -0.97 -13.82 13.48
N LEU A 159 0.34 -13.91 13.24
CA LEU A 159 0.99 -13.20 12.15
C LEU A 159 0.51 -13.71 10.77
N VAL A 160 0.28 -15.02 10.65
CA VAL A 160 -0.33 -15.63 9.45
C VAL A 160 -1.78 -15.18 9.28
N GLU A 161 -2.56 -15.10 10.35
CA GLU A 161 -3.94 -14.61 10.29
C GLU A 161 -4.01 -13.15 9.84
N MET A 162 -3.09 -12.31 10.32
CA MET A 162 -3.11 -10.87 10.09
C MET A 162 -2.35 -10.41 8.84
N HIS A 163 -1.76 -11.30 8.04
CA HIS A 163 -0.78 -10.92 7.01
C HIS A 163 -1.31 -9.93 5.95
N LEU A 164 -2.61 -9.94 5.63
CA LEU A 164 -3.23 -9.00 4.68
C LEU A 164 -3.64 -7.66 5.31
N VAL A 165 -3.70 -7.60 6.63
CA VAL A 165 -4.37 -6.51 7.37
C VAL A 165 -3.65 -5.19 7.17
N MET A 166 -2.32 -5.19 7.26
CA MET A 166 -1.55 -3.97 7.12
C MET A 166 -1.61 -3.41 5.70
N SER A 167 -1.44 -4.26 4.69
CA SER A 167 -1.57 -3.89 3.28
C SER A 167 -2.96 -3.32 2.97
N ALA A 168 -4.02 -3.98 3.47
CA ALA A 168 -5.39 -3.53 3.29
C ALA A 168 -5.68 -2.20 3.99
N THR A 169 -5.21 -2.03 5.23
CA THR A 169 -5.40 -0.78 6.00
C THR A 169 -4.68 0.38 5.31
N ALA A 170 -3.39 0.21 5.01
CA ALA A 170 -2.55 1.24 4.42
C ALA A 170 -3.05 1.71 3.05
N GLN A 171 -3.57 0.80 2.22
CA GLN A 171 -3.97 1.14 0.85
C GLN A 171 -5.44 1.54 0.72
N LYS A 172 -6.32 1.06 1.60
CA LYS A 172 -7.78 1.22 1.43
C LYS A 172 -8.40 2.23 2.39
N GLN A 173 -7.78 2.48 3.53
CA GLN A 173 -8.32 3.38 4.55
C GLN A 173 -7.59 4.73 4.55
N ASP A 174 -8.21 5.73 5.15
CA ASP A 174 -7.60 7.05 5.33
C ASP A 174 -6.68 7.02 6.55
N LEU A 175 -5.36 7.04 6.32
CA LEU A 175 -4.36 7.04 7.39
C LEU A 175 -4.29 8.37 8.17
N SER A 176 -4.99 9.38 7.67
CA SER A 176 -5.11 10.69 8.28
C SER A 176 -6.16 10.70 9.40
N ASP A 177 -7.08 9.73 9.38
CA ASP A 177 -8.10 9.48 10.40
C ASP A 177 -7.48 8.79 11.63
N PRO A 178 -7.45 9.44 12.82
CA PRO A 178 -6.90 8.84 14.02
C PRO A 178 -7.65 7.57 14.48
N GLU A 179 -8.94 7.41 14.14
CA GLU A 179 -9.69 6.20 14.46
C GLU A 179 -9.20 4.99 13.66
N VAL A 180 -8.81 5.18 12.39
CA VAL A 180 -8.19 4.11 11.58
C VAL A 180 -6.89 3.62 12.23
N ILE A 181 -6.06 4.56 12.70
CA ILE A 181 -4.82 4.22 13.42
C ILE A 181 -5.12 3.52 14.75
N ALA A 182 -6.12 3.99 15.49
CA ALA A 182 -6.54 3.38 16.76
C ALA A 182 -7.08 1.96 16.58
N ASP A 183 -7.93 1.73 15.58
CA ASP A 183 -8.49 0.42 15.25
C ASP A 183 -7.38 -0.55 14.82
N PHE A 184 -6.42 -0.09 14.01
CA PHE A 184 -5.27 -0.91 13.64
C PHE A 184 -4.38 -1.23 14.84
N ALA A 185 -4.11 -0.25 15.71
CA ALA A 185 -3.36 -0.43 16.96
C ALA A 185 -4.00 -1.47 17.89
N GLN A 186 -5.33 -1.43 18.03
CA GLN A 186 -6.09 -2.42 18.81
C GLN A 186 -5.94 -3.84 18.25
N ARG A 187 -5.79 -3.99 16.94
CA ARG A 187 -5.58 -5.31 16.30
C ARG A 187 -4.16 -5.84 16.48
N VAL A 188 -3.15 -4.97 16.37
CA VAL A 188 -1.75 -5.38 16.53
C VAL A 188 -1.33 -5.53 17.99
N VAL A 189 -1.92 -4.75 18.91
CA VAL A 189 -1.77 -4.80 20.37
C VAL A 189 -0.38 -4.44 20.91
N SER A 190 0.71 -4.81 20.24
CA SER A 190 2.07 -4.59 20.72
C SER A 190 3.05 -4.22 19.61
N GLU A 191 4.10 -3.50 19.99
CA GLU A 191 5.14 -3.05 19.06
C GLU A 191 5.85 -4.23 18.38
N ARG A 192 6.09 -5.32 19.13
CA ARG A 192 6.65 -6.56 18.57
C ARG A 192 5.78 -7.13 17.44
N ARG A 193 4.46 -7.13 17.61
CA ARG A 193 3.50 -7.59 16.59
C ARG A 193 3.44 -6.65 15.40
N LEU A 194 3.48 -5.34 15.64
CA LEU A 194 3.53 -4.31 14.61
C LEU A 194 4.79 -4.47 13.72
N ILE A 195 5.97 -4.63 14.32
CA ILE A 195 7.23 -4.85 13.60
C ILE A 195 7.17 -6.11 12.74
N ALA A 196 6.68 -7.21 13.31
CA ALA A 196 6.59 -8.47 12.59
C ALA A 196 5.64 -8.41 11.39
N LEU A 197 4.47 -7.78 11.57
CA LEU A 197 3.49 -7.59 10.52
C LEU A 197 4.02 -6.67 9.42
N TYR A 198 4.71 -5.59 9.79
CA TYR A 198 5.35 -4.70 8.82
C TYR A 198 6.40 -5.42 7.98
N LEU A 199 7.35 -6.12 8.62
CA LEU A 199 8.40 -6.85 7.91
C LEU A 199 7.83 -7.94 6.99
N LEU A 200 6.79 -8.67 7.44
CA LEU A 200 6.13 -9.68 6.61
C LEU A 200 5.43 -9.02 5.41
N THR A 201 4.70 -7.93 5.64
CA THR A 201 3.98 -7.21 4.58
C THR A 201 4.93 -6.68 3.51
N VAL A 202 6.07 -6.09 3.90
CA VAL A 202 7.10 -5.63 2.96
C VAL A 202 7.71 -6.79 2.18
N ALA A 203 8.03 -7.90 2.85
CA ALA A 203 8.59 -9.08 2.21
C ALA A 203 7.61 -9.73 1.21
N ASP A 204 6.33 -9.74 1.56
CA ASP A 204 5.22 -10.30 0.80
C ASP A 204 4.94 -9.50 -0.48
N ILE A 205 4.68 -8.19 -0.35
CA ILE A 205 4.42 -7.32 -1.49
C ILE A 205 5.58 -7.36 -2.50
N ARG A 206 6.84 -7.37 -2.02
CA ARG A 206 8.03 -7.55 -2.88
C ARG A 206 8.15 -8.95 -3.49
N GLY A 207 7.49 -9.95 -2.92
CA GLY A 207 7.45 -11.33 -3.38
C GLY A 207 6.39 -11.61 -4.45
N THR A 208 5.49 -10.66 -4.73
CA THR A 208 4.40 -10.82 -5.71
C THR A 208 4.87 -10.65 -7.16
N SER A 209 5.35 -9.45 -7.53
CA SER A 209 6.00 -9.14 -8.81
C SER A 209 6.86 -7.86 -8.74
N PRO A 210 7.76 -7.61 -9.71
CA PRO A 210 8.65 -6.44 -9.69
C PRO A 210 7.95 -5.08 -9.73
N HIS A 211 6.69 -5.03 -10.18
CA HIS A 211 5.95 -3.78 -10.40
C HIS A 211 4.98 -3.45 -9.26
N VAL A 212 4.71 -4.38 -8.35
CA VAL A 212 3.73 -4.17 -7.28
C VAL A 212 4.34 -3.32 -6.16
N TRP A 213 5.59 -3.55 -5.78
CA TRP A 213 6.29 -2.72 -4.79
C TRP A 213 6.77 -1.42 -5.45
N ASN A 214 6.35 -0.28 -4.91
CA ASN A 214 6.78 1.06 -5.32
C ASN A 214 6.90 1.95 -4.07
N GLY A 215 7.52 3.13 -4.20
CA GLY A 215 7.75 3.96 -3.02
C GLY A 215 6.49 4.61 -2.45
N TRP A 216 5.38 4.67 -3.20
CA TRP A 216 4.07 5.02 -2.62
C TRP A 216 3.61 4.02 -1.56
N LYS A 217 3.61 2.72 -1.91
CA LYS A 217 3.25 1.67 -0.94
C LYS A 217 4.24 1.66 0.23
N ALA A 218 5.51 1.97 -0.02
CA ALA A 218 6.48 2.15 1.06
C ALA A 218 6.08 3.30 2.00
N LYS A 219 5.76 4.50 1.46
CA LYS A 219 5.30 5.67 2.24
C LYS A 219 4.07 5.34 3.08
N LEU A 220 3.03 4.75 2.47
CA LEU A 220 1.80 4.36 3.17
C LEU A 220 2.03 3.35 4.31
N LEU A 221 2.83 2.31 4.06
CA LEU A 221 3.10 1.29 5.08
C LEU A 221 3.94 1.87 6.23
N GLU A 222 4.90 2.73 5.92
CA GLU A 222 5.73 3.40 6.92
C GLU A 222 4.92 4.42 7.73
N GLU A 223 4.03 5.19 7.10
CA GLU A 223 3.11 6.12 7.76
C GLU A 223 2.22 5.39 8.78
N LEU A 224 1.54 4.32 8.34
CA LEU A 224 0.73 3.49 9.23
C LEU A 224 1.57 2.89 10.37
N PHE A 225 2.78 2.39 10.05
CA PHE A 225 3.69 1.86 11.07
C PHE A 225 4.04 2.90 12.12
N ARG A 226 4.51 4.08 11.72
CA ARG A 226 4.98 5.14 12.63
C ARG A 226 3.83 5.69 13.47
N ALA A 227 2.67 5.95 12.86
CA ALA A 227 1.50 6.42 13.58
C ALA A 227 1.05 5.41 14.65
N THR A 228 1.00 4.12 14.30
CA THR A 228 0.62 3.04 15.21
C THR A 228 1.66 2.84 16.32
N GLN A 229 2.96 2.87 15.99
CA GLN A 229 4.04 2.68 16.95
C GLN A 229 4.02 3.73 18.05
N ARG A 230 3.75 5.00 17.71
CA ARG A 230 3.60 6.09 18.69
C ARG A 230 2.44 5.80 19.64
N LEU A 231 1.29 5.42 19.12
CA LEU A 231 0.12 5.08 19.93
C LEU A 231 0.41 3.92 20.90
N LEU A 232 1.10 2.88 20.43
CA LEU A 232 1.48 1.74 21.27
C LEU A 232 2.51 2.08 22.35
N ARG A 233 3.35 3.10 22.13
CA ARG A 233 4.33 3.60 23.10
C ARG A 233 3.71 4.52 24.16
N GLY A 234 2.40 4.72 24.12
CA GLY A 234 1.69 5.49 25.15
C GLY A 234 1.71 7.00 24.92
N ASP A 235 1.92 7.47 23.69
CA ASP A 235 1.57 8.84 23.31
C ASP A 235 0.04 8.99 23.33
N SER A 236 -0.54 9.03 24.53
CA SER A 236 -1.99 9.08 24.81
C SER A 236 -2.67 10.36 24.35
N ALA A 237 -1.89 11.32 23.83
CA ALA A 237 -2.35 12.57 23.24
C ALA A 237 -3.06 12.36 21.87
N ILE A 238 -3.00 11.17 21.28
CA ILE A 238 -3.37 10.95 19.87
C ILE A 238 -4.86 11.12 19.56
N ASN A 239 -5.81 10.98 20.50
CA ASN A 239 -7.22 11.24 20.18
C ASN A 239 -7.70 12.65 20.55
N ALA A 240 -7.18 13.26 21.63
CA ALA A 240 -7.59 14.61 22.06
C ALA A 240 -6.69 15.73 21.49
N HIS A 241 -5.47 15.39 21.05
CA HIS A 241 -4.43 16.34 20.63
C HIS A 241 -3.68 15.87 19.36
N TRP A 242 -4.29 15.01 18.51
CA TRP A 242 -3.70 14.58 17.22
C TRP A 242 -3.17 15.76 16.39
N LEU A 243 -3.98 16.82 16.33
CA LEU A 243 -3.69 18.01 15.55
C LEU A 243 -2.59 18.84 16.19
N ASP A 244 -2.59 18.96 17.53
CA ASP A 244 -1.54 19.68 18.26
C ASP A 244 -0.20 18.96 18.12
N TYR A 245 -0.21 17.63 18.06
CA TYR A 245 0.96 16.85 17.72
C TYR A 245 1.48 17.15 16.31
N LYS A 246 0.63 17.08 15.29
CA LYS A 246 1.04 17.42 13.91
C LYS A 246 1.60 18.83 13.83
N ARG A 247 0.95 19.82 14.46
CA ARG A 247 1.46 21.20 14.55
C ARG A 247 2.85 21.25 15.17
N ARG A 248 3.02 20.68 16.36
CA ARG A 248 4.28 20.71 17.10
C ARG A 248 5.42 20.06 16.33
N ASP A 249 5.19 18.89 15.74
CA ASP A 249 6.23 18.18 15.01
C ASP A 249 6.55 18.84 13.67
N THR A 250 5.57 19.44 13.00
CA THR A 250 5.83 20.28 11.82
C THR A 250 6.70 21.49 12.19
N LEU A 251 6.41 22.18 13.29
CA LEU A 251 7.22 23.29 13.80
C LEU A 251 8.64 22.85 14.17
N ALA A 252 8.76 21.73 14.87
CA ALA A 252 10.05 21.14 15.21
C ALA A 252 10.87 20.78 13.96
N LYS A 253 10.23 20.21 12.93
CA LYS A 253 10.88 19.87 11.65
C LYS A 253 11.31 21.11 10.87
N LEU A 254 10.54 22.19 10.93
CA LEU A 254 10.87 23.50 10.38
C LEU A 254 11.95 24.25 11.21
N ASN A 255 12.33 23.72 12.38
CA ASN A 255 13.22 24.37 13.35
C ASN A 255 12.75 25.79 13.74
N THR A 256 11.45 25.96 14.00
CA THR A 256 10.86 27.25 14.36
C THR A 256 9.73 27.08 15.38
N ASP A 257 9.55 28.06 16.25
CA ASP A 257 8.38 28.16 17.14
C ASP A 257 7.27 29.06 16.55
N ILE A 258 7.53 29.70 15.40
CA ILE A 258 6.61 30.62 14.75
C ILE A 258 5.67 29.84 13.85
N SER A 259 4.36 30.04 14.04
CA SER A 259 3.33 29.45 13.19
C SER A 259 3.46 29.96 11.74
N PRO A 260 3.55 29.06 10.73
CA PRO A 260 3.58 29.45 9.33
C PRO A 260 2.38 30.30 8.91
N PRO A 261 2.53 31.29 7.99
CA PRO A 261 1.43 32.15 7.54
C PRO A 261 0.21 31.39 7.02
N ILE A 262 0.44 30.28 6.30
CA ILE A 262 -0.61 29.41 5.78
C ILE A 262 -1.55 28.87 6.88
N TRP A 263 -1.09 28.75 8.12
CA TRP A 263 -1.94 28.26 9.21
C TRP A 263 -3.05 29.22 9.63
N SER A 264 -2.92 30.50 9.29
CA SER A 264 -3.97 31.51 9.57
C SER A 264 -5.24 31.30 8.73
N VAL A 265 -5.10 30.66 7.57
CA VAL A 265 -6.16 30.53 6.56
C VAL A 265 -6.69 29.10 6.40
N VAL A 266 -6.17 28.16 7.17
CA VAL A 266 -6.62 26.76 7.20
C VAL A 266 -7.37 26.44 8.49
N ASP A 267 -8.10 25.33 8.51
CA ASP A 267 -8.78 24.78 9.67
C ASP A 267 -8.21 23.41 10.07
N ASP A 268 -8.82 22.76 11.06
CA ASP A 268 -8.39 21.46 11.56
C ASP A 268 -8.36 20.37 10.48
N ARG A 269 -9.21 20.47 9.44
CA ARG A 269 -9.26 19.48 8.35
C ARG A 269 -7.97 19.46 7.53
N TYR A 270 -7.27 20.59 7.45
CA TYR A 270 -5.94 20.66 6.81
C TYR A 270 -4.93 19.79 7.54
N PHE A 271 -4.86 19.94 8.87
CA PHE A 271 -3.96 19.14 9.71
C PHE A 271 -4.40 17.67 9.76
N GLN A 272 -5.70 17.38 9.67
CA GLN A 272 -6.17 16.01 9.51
C GLN A 272 -5.61 15.43 8.21
N ARG A 273 -5.89 16.07 7.06
CA ARG A 273 -5.61 15.57 5.71
C ARG A 273 -4.14 15.33 5.37
N PHE A 274 -3.25 16.22 5.81
CA PHE A 274 -1.85 16.22 5.38
C PHE A 274 -0.92 15.63 6.44
N ASP A 275 0.10 14.87 6.00
CA ASP A 275 1.12 14.33 6.90
C ASP A 275 2.13 15.42 7.32
N ILE A 276 3.00 15.14 8.30
CA ILE A 276 3.96 16.14 8.80
C ILE A 276 4.91 16.62 7.69
N ASP A 277 5.27 15.75 6.75
CA ASP A 277 6.19 16.07 5.67
C ASP A 277 5.53 16.99 4.63
N ASP A 278 4.26 16.73 4.32
CA ASP A 278 3.41 17.61 3.51
C ASP A 278 3.26 18.98 4.18
N LEU A 279 2.90 19.01 5.48
CA LEU A 279 2.69 20.24 6.25
C LEU A 279 3.95 21.10 6.31
N THR A 280 5.11 20.48 6.53
CA THR A 280 6.43 21.14 6.48
C THR A 280 6.70 21.69 5.09
N TRP A 281 6.53 20.89 4.05
CA TRP A 281 6.79 21.31 2.68
C TRP A 281 5.89 22.48 2.26
N HIS A 282 4.59 22.41 2.53
CA HIS A 282 3.62 23.47 2.24
C HIS A 282 4.01 24.79 2.92
N ALA A 283 4.42 24.74 4.19
CA ALA A 283 4.87 25.92 4.93
C ALA A 283 6.10 26.57 4.27
N GLU A 284 7.08 25.77 3.83
CA GLU A 284 8.30 26.25 3.18
C GLU A 284 8.03 26.88 1.82
N VAL A 285 7.21 26.25 0.97
CA VAL A 285 7.06 26.66 -0.43
C VAL A 285 5.99 27.72 -0.67
N ILE A 286 4.94 27.76 0.17
CA ILE A 286 3.92 28.81 0.09
C ILE A 286 4.49 30.11 0.65
N GLY A 287 5.18 30.02 1.80
CA GLY A 287 5.74 31.18 2.50
C GLY A 287 4.66 32.18 2.89
N GLU A 288 4.92 33.47 2.66
CA GLU A 288 4.01 34.58 2.96
C GLU A 288 2.90 34.76 1.92
N ASP A 289 3.09 34.26 0.70
CA ASP A 289 2.17 34.45 -0.43
C ASP A 289 1.08 33.37 -0.45
N ILE A 290 0.17 33.48 0.52
CA ILE A 290 -0.93 32.52 0.76
C ILE A 290 -2.15 32.71 -0.17
N ALA A 291 -2.16 33.76 -0.97
CA ALA A 291 -3.25 34.10 -1.89
C ALA A 291 -2.69 34.73 -3.18
N PRO A 292 -1.91 33.96 -3.97
CA PRO A 292 -1.25 34.49 -5.15
C PRO A 292 -2.26 34.96 -6.20
N GLU A 293 -1.98 36.08 -6.88
CA GLU A 293 -2.83 36.59 -7.96
C GLU A 293 -2.93 35.63 -9.16
N ALA A 294 -1.85 34.88 -9.42
CA ALA A 294 -1.79 33.86 -10.46
C ALA A 294 -1.65 32.45 -9.83
N PRO A 295 -2.26 31.41 -10.43
CA PRO A 295 -2.06 30.04 -9.97
C PRO A 295 -0.57 29.66 -9.90
N ARG A 296 -0.16 29.06 -8.78
CA ARG A 296 1.18 28.54 -8.57
C ARG A 296 1.12 27.02 -8.54
N VAL A 297 2.01 26.39 -9.30
CA VAL A 297 2.23 24.94 -9.26
C VAL A 297 3.65 24.71 -8.81
N LEU A 298 3.82 23.96 -7.74
CA LEU A 298 5.10 23.71 -7.08
C LEU A 298 5.36 22.21 -7.12
N VAL A 299 6.55 21.82 -7.53
CA VAL A 299 6.87 20.40 -7.74
C VAL A 299 8.14 20.01 -6.98
N LYS A 300 8.07 18.90 -6.24
CA LYS A 300 9.21 18.32 -5.52
C LYS A 300 9.37 16.86 -5.92
N ALA A 301 10.57 16.47 -6.33
CA ALA A 301 10.92 15.05 -6.48
C ALA A 301 11.35 14.50 -5.13
N ASP A 302 10.75 13.38 -4.70
CA ASP A 302 11.21 12.66 -3.53
C ASP A 302 12.22 11.57 -3.96
N GLU A 303 13.47 11.72 -3.53
CA GLU A 303 14.56 10.79 -3.84
C GLU A 303 14.33 9.38 -3.27
N ALA A 304 13.64 9.26 -2.13
CA ALA A 304 13.44 7.99 -1.44
C ALA A 304 12.28 7.18 -2.02
N SER A 305 11.16 7.83 -2.36
CA SER A 305 9.93 7.11 -2.79
C SER A 305 9.78 6.92 -4.31
N GLU A 306 10.69 7.46 -5.11
CA GLU A 306 10.53 7.48 -6.57
C GLU A 306 9.29 8.21 -7.11
N LEU A 307 8.66 9.03 -6.26
CA LEU A 307 7.50 9.84 -6.60
C LEU A 307 7.86 11.31 -6.82
N ILE A 308 6.93 12.02 -7.42
CA ILE A 308 6.93 13.48 -7.53
C ILE A 308 5.70 14.00 -6.80
N GLU A 309 5.89 14.94 -5.88
CA GLU A 309 4.83 15.67 -5.20
C GLU A 309 4.55 16.96 -5.97
N VAL A 310 3.27 17.22 -6.26
CA VAL A 310 2.80 18.40 -6.98
C VAL A 310 1.79 19.12 -6.09
N LEU A 311 2.07 20.36 -5.74
CA LEU A 311 1.17 21.24 -5.00
C LEU A 311 0.63 22.32 -5.94
N VAL A 312 -0.69 22.42 -6.01
CA VAL A 312 -1.40 23.46 -6.74
C VAL A 312 -1.99 24.46 -5.75
N VAL A 313 -1.58 25.71 -5.86
CA VAL A 313 -2.13 26.85 -5.10
C VAL A 313 -2.82 27.79 -6.08
N ALA A 314 -4.15 27.82 -6.04
CA ALA A 314 -4.96 28.60 -6.99
C ALA A 314 -6.30 29.00 -6.38
N PRO A 315 -6.99 30.04 -6.89
CA PRO A 315 -8.39 30.27 -6.54
C PRO A 315 -9.22 29.02 -6.82
N ASP A 316 -9.96 28.55 -5.82
CA ASP A 316 -10.75 27.34 -5.95
C ASP A 316 -11.94 27.57 -6.89
N ARG A 317 -12.19 26.60 -7.76
CA ARG A 317 -13.24 26.67 -8.78
C ARG A 317 -13.68 25.29 -9.23
N THR A 318 -14.95 25.21 -9.62
CA THR A 318 -15.56 24.00 -10.17
C THR A 318 -14.72 23.42 -11.31
N GLY A 319 -14.37 22.13 -11.18
CA GLY A 319 -13.61 21.39 -12.18
C GLY A 319 -12.09 21.51 -12.08
N LEU A 320 -11.53 22.14 -11.04
CA LEU A 320 -10.08 22.20 -10.83
C LEU A 320 -9.42 20.80 -10.82
N PHE A 321 -9.94 19.87 -10.02
CA PHE A 321 -9.45 18.48 -9.97
C PHE A 321 -9.49 17.78 -11.34
N ALA A 322 -10.56 17.96 -12.11
CA ALA A 322 -10.68 17.40 -13.46
C ALA A 322 -9.64 17.99 -14.45
N ARG A 323 -9.22 19.24 -14.25
CA ARG A 323 -8.15 19.87 -15.04
C ARG A 323 -6.79 19.33 -14.66
N ILE A 324 -6.51 19.19 -13.36
CA ILE A 324 -5.25 18.64 -12.85
C ILE A 324 -5.04 17.22 -13.36
N THR A 325 -6.05 16.35 -13.19
CA THR A 325 -6.01 14.95 -13.64
C THR A 325 -5.80 14.83 -15.16
N LEU A 326 -6.49 15.65 -15.96
CA LEU A 326 -6.32 15.68 -17.42
C LEU A 326 -4.93 16.17 -17.85
N ALA A 327 -4.40 17.19 -17.19
CA ALA A 327 -3.08 17.74 -17.51
C ALA A 327 -1.97 16.72 -17.22
N LEU A 328 -2.04 16.06 -16.06
CA LEU A 328 -1.10 15.00 -15.68
C LEU A 328 -1.20 13.77 -16.60
N GLU A 329 -2.42 13.40 -17.02
CA GLU A 329 -2.63 12.35 -18.03
C GLU A 329 -1.91 12.69 -19.34
N ARG A 330 -2.05 13.92 -19.85
CA ARG A 330 -1.39 14.37 -21.09
C ARG A 330 0.13 14.36 -20.98
N LEU A 331 0.63 14.65 -19.79
CA LEU A 331 2.06 14.55 -19.46
C LEU A 331 2.54 13.11 -19.24
N GLN A 332 1.64 12.12 -19.31
CA GLN A 332 1.94 10.71 -19.10
C GLN A 332 2.51 10.43 -17.70
N PHE A 333 1.95 11.07 -16.67
CA PHE A 333 2.16 10.70 -15.28
C PHE A 333 0.96 9.95 -14.75
N ASP A 334 1.22 8.90 -13.97
CA ASP A 334 0.15 8.19 -13.28
C ASP A 334 -0.03 8.85 -11.91
N ILE A 335 -1.26 9.27 -11.60
CA ILE A 335 -1.59 9.83 -10.28
C ILE A 335 -1.78 8.66 -9.34
N VAL A 336 -1.15 8.73 -8.17
CA VAL A 336 -1.20 7.67 -7.16
C VAL A 336 -2.06 8.12 -5.97
N SER A 337 -2.00 9.40 -5.63
CA SER A 337 -2.83 10.02 -4.61
C SER A 337 -3.13 11.46 -4.98
N ALA A 338 -4.30 11.97 -4.59
CA ALA A 338 -4.64 13.38 -4.62
C ALA A 338 -5.39 13.76 -3.35
N ARG A 339 -4.87 14.76 -2.63
CA ARG A 339 -5.49 15.36 -1.44
C ARG A 339 -5.95 16.76 -1.82
N ILE A 340 -7.24 17.02 -1.69
CA ILE A 340 -7.87 18.27 -2.15
C ILE A 340 -8.32 19.02 -0.90
N TYR A 341 -7.95 20.29 -0.81
CA TYR A 341 -8.27 21.11 0.33
C TYR A 341 -8.53 22.55 -0.08
N THR A 342 -9.65 23.11 0.38
CA THR A 342 -10.01 24.50 0.16
C THR A 342 -9.82 25.30 1.45
N THR A 343 -9.08 26.40 1.38
CA THR A 343 -8.84 27.32 2.49
C THR A 343 -10.07 28.16 2.83
N LYS A 344 -10.03 28.85 3.98
CA LYS A 344 -11.10 29.77 4.43
C LYS A 344 -11.34 30.93 3.45
N HIS A 345 -10.33 31.30 2.68
CA HIS A 345 -10.36 32.37 1.67
C HIS A 345 -10.56 31.85 0.24
N ALA A 346 -11.09 30.63 0.08
CA ALA A 346 -11.44 30.02 -1.21
C ALA A 346 -10.26 29.81 -2.18
N PHE A 347 -9.10 29.43 -1.65
CA PHE A 347 -7.98 28.92 -2.45
C PHE A 347 -7.88 27.41 -2.29
N ALA A 348 -7.59 26.71 -3.38
CA ALA A 348 -7.27 25.30 -3.38
C ALA A 348 -5.78 25.09 -3.03
N LEU A 349 -5.52 24.08 -2.21
CA LEU A 349 -4.22 23.52 -1.87
C LEU A 349 -4.25 22.03 -2.28
N ASP A 350 -4.28 21.78 -3.58
CA ASP A 350 -4.41 20.42 -4.11
C ASP A 350 -3.03 19.78 -4.23
N THR A 351 -2.79 18.73 -3.45
CA THR A 351 -1.53 17.98 -3.47
C THR A 351 -1.73 16.65 -4.17
N CYS A 352 -1.01 16.43 -5.28
CA CYS A 352 -0.99 15.19 -6.03
C CYS A 352 0.37 14.50 -5.90
N LEU A 353 0.35 13.20 -5.59
CA LEU A 353 1.52 12.34 -5.71
C LEU A 353 1.45 11.63 -7.07
N VAL A 354 2.48 11.83 -7.89
CA VAL A 354 2.52 11.32 -9.25
C VAL A 354 3.75 10.43 -9.46
N MET A 355 3.53 9.35 -10.21
CA MET A 355 4.56 8.38 -10.56
C MET A 355 5.01 8.61 -12.01
N PRO A 356 6.30 8.84 -12.26
CA PRO A 356 6.85 8.94 -13.60
C PRO A 356 6.85 7.57 -14.30
N LYS A 357 6.60 7.54 -15.61
CA LYS A 357 6.66 6.29 -16.40
C LYS A 357 8.07 5.83 -16.75
N SER A 358 9.08 6.68 -16.52
CA SER A 358 10.49 6.35 -16.75
C SER A 358 11.41 7.07 -15.75
N LYS A 359 12.57 6.49 -15.45
CA LYS A 359 13.58 7.14 -14.60
C LYS A 359 14.06 8.49 -15.16
N GLN A 360 14.21 8.60 -16.47
CA GLN A 360 14.58 9.85 -17.13
C GLN A 360 13.55 10.97 -16.91
N GLN A 361 12.26 10.63 -16.87
CA GLN A 361 11.18 11.58 -16.60
C GLN A 361 11.17 12.04 -15.13
N ARG A 362 11.72 11.25 -14.21
CA ARG A 362 11.85 11.59 -12.78
C ARG A 362 12.99 12.58 -12.51
N GLU A 363 14.18 12.24 -13.00
CA GLU A 363 15.43 12.94 -12.65
C GLU A 363 15.67 14.20 -13.49
N SER A 364 14.88 14.40 -14.54
CA SER A 364 15.04 15.55 -15.42
C SER A 364 14.36 16.79 -14.84
N GLN A 365 15.17 17.80 -14.49
CA GLN A 365 14.69 19.13 -14.13
C GLN A 365 13.72 19.70 -15.18
N THR A 366 13.97 19.40 -16.46
CA THR A 366 13.09 19.76 -17.58
C THR A 366 11.68 19.17 -17.44
N SER A 367 11.55 17.96 -16.89
CA SER A 367 10.25 17.31 -16.65
C SER A 367 9.49 17.99 -15.52
N LEU A 368 10.16 18.38 -14.43
CA LEU A 368 9.54 19.12 -13.33
C LEU A 368 9.02 20.49 -13.79
N ILE A 369 9.86 21.26 -14.48
CA ILE A 369 9.48 22.56 -15.07
C ILE A 369 8.31 22.39 -16.05
N LYS A 370 8.28 21.28 -16.80
CA LYS A 370 7.18 20.98 -17.71
C LYS A 370 5.88 20.70 -16.97
N ILE A 371 5.90 19.97 -15.84
CA ILE A 371 4.73 19.77 -14.98
C ILE A 371 4.19 21.13 -14.51
N GLU A 372 5.05 21.96 -13.93
CA GLU A 372 4.67 23.29 -13.42
C GLU A 372 4.00 24.15 -14.50
N ARG A 373 4.65 24.26 -15.67
CA ARG A 373 4.16 25.09 -16.77
C ARG A 373 2.83 24.60 -17.33
N GLU A 374 2.71 23.30 -17.60
CA GLU A 374 1.53 22.73 -18.28
C GLU A 374 0.32 22.66 -17.35
N LEU A 375 0.53 22.40 -16.05
CA LEU A 375 -0.53 22.51 -15.06
C LEU A 375 -0.97 23.97 -14.88
N THR A 376 -0.03 24.90 -14.72
CA THR A 376 -0.35 26.34 -14.61
C THR A 376 -1.19 26.81 -15.81
N PHE A 377 -0.81 26.39 -17.02
CA PHE A 377 -1.59 26.66 -18.23
C PHE A 377 -3.00 26.01 -18.20
N ALA A 378 -3.11 24.74 -17.81
CA ALA A 378 -4.39 24.04 -17.75
C ALA A 378 -5.34 24.63 -16.70
N ILE A 379 -4.78 25.09 -15.57
CA ILE A 379 -5.51 25.72 -14.46
C ILE A 379 -5.90 27.16 -14.79
N THR A 380 -5.16 27.89 -15.61
CA THR A 380 -5.54 29.25 -16.03
C THR A 380 -6.57 29.26 -17.16
N THR A 381 -6.58 28.23 -18.01
CA THR A 381 -7.52 28.14 -19.15
C THR A 381 -8.98 28.07 -18.69
N THR A 382 -9.89 28.74 -19.41
CA THR A 382 -11.33 28.80 -19.06
C THR A 382 -12.09 27.55 -19.48
N THR A 383 -11.78 26.96 -20.63
CA THR A 383 -12.44 25.74 -21.12
C THR A 383 -11.72 24.48 -20.62
N LEU A 384 -12.49 23.46 -20.25
CA LEU A 384 -11.94 22.15 -19.95
C LEU A 384 -11.75 21.41 -21.28
N ALA A 385 -10.50 21.16 -21.68
CA ALA A 385 -10.21 20.55 -22.97
C ALA A 385 -10.77 19.12 -23.06
N ASP A 386 -11.01 18.57 -24.25
CA ASP A 386 -11.52 17.19 -24.37
C ASP A 386 -10.50 16.15 -23.90
N ALA A 387 -11.04 15.05 -23.34
CA ALA A 387 -10.25 13.88 -22.99
C ALA A 387 -9.85 13.15 -24.28
N ALA A 388 -8.63 12.61 -24.32
CA ALA A 388 -8.23 11.78 -25.45
C ALA A 388 -9.02 10.46 -25.43
N THR A 389 -9.50 9.99 -26.59
CA THR A 389 -10.08 8.64 -26.70
C THR A 389 -8.99 7.60 -26.47
N ALA A 390 -9.00 6.98 -25.29
CA ALA A 390 -8.03 5.95 -24.93
C ALA A 390 -8.32 4.61 -25.61
N ARG A 391 -7.26 3.93 -26.07
CA ARG A 391 -7.33 2.55 -26.57
C ARG A 391 -7.33 1.56 -25.39
N VAL A 392 -8.26 0.61 -25.40
CA VAL A 392 -8.30 -0.49 -24.43
C VAL A 392 -7.04 -1.37 -24.57
N ASN A 393 -6.36 -1.64 -23.46
CA ASN A 393 -5.14 -2.46 -23.41
C ASN A 393 -5.42 -3.89 -23.95
N ARG A 394 -4.48 -4.47 -24.71
CA ARG A 394 -4.61 -5.82 -25.29
C ARG A 394 -4.77 -6.92 -24.23
N GLN A 395 -4.11 -6.79 -23.08
CA GLN A 395 -4.22 -7.77 -21.98
C GLN A 395 -5.61 -7.78 -21.34
N ALA A 396 -6.23 -6.60 -21.19
CA ALA A 396 -7.59 -6.43 -20.66
C ALA A 396 -8.65 -7.19 -21.48
N LYS A 397 -8.42 -7.37 -22.79
CA LYS A 397 -9.32 -8.12 -23.67
C LYS A 397 -9.40 -9.61 -23.33
N HIS A 398 -8.36 -10.17 -22.71
CA HIS A 398 -8.27 -11.60 -22.40
C HIS A 398 -8.70 -11.95 -20.97
N PHE A 399 -8.79 -10.95 -20.08
CA PHE A 399 -9.28 -11.09 -18.71
C PHE A 399 -10.25 -9.95 -18.38
N PRO A 400 -11.48 -9.97 -18.91
CA PRO A 400 -12.45 -8.91 -18.63
C PRO A 400 -12.85 -8.95 -17.15
N LEU A 401 -12.49 -7.90 -16.42
CA LEU A 401 -12.89 -7.72 -15.04
C LEU A 401 -14.29 -7.09 -15.03
N LYS A 402 -15.26 -7.73 -14.38
CA LYS A 402 -16.57 -7.12 -14.17
C LYS A 402 -16.38 -5.93 -13.22
N PRO A 403 -16.75 -4.70 -13.60
CA PRO A 403 -16.60 -3.56 -12.72
C PRO A 403 -17.42 -3.76 -11.43
N ASP A 404 -16.85 -3.35 -10.31
CA ASP A 404 -17.54 -3.28 -9.03
C ASP A 404 -17.43 -1.85 -8.49
N ILE A 405 -18.58 -1.26 -8.20
CA ILE A 405 -18.69 0.13 -7.74
C ILE A 405 -19.50 0.14 -6.47
N THR A 406 -18.89 0.61 -5.40
CA THR A 406 -19.53 0.74 -4.10
C THR A 406 -19.44 2.17 -3.64
N ILE A 407 -20.57 2.73 -3.20
CA ILE A 407 -20.64 4.04 -2.56
C ILE A 407 -21.21 3.79 -1.18
N ARG A 408 -20.51 4.26 -0.14
CA ARG A 408 -20.92 4.09 1.26
C ARG A 408 -20.72 5.40 2.02
N PRO A 409 -21.58 5.74 2.99
CA PRO A 409 -21.30 6.84 3.90
C PRO A 409 -19.94 6.61 4.58
N SER A 410 -19.15 7.67 4.70
CA SER A 410 -17.94 7.67 5.53
C SER A 410 -18.33 7.72 7.01
N ARG A 411 -17.33 7.59 7.91
CA ARG A 411 -17.54 7.83 9.35
C ARG A 411 -18.01 9.25 9.63
N ASP A 412 -17.48 10.21 8.86
CA ASP A 412 -18.05 11.55 8.79
C ASP A 412 -19.25 11.55 7.84
N SER A 413 -20.43 11.78 8.41
CA SER A 413 -21.71 11.79 7.69
C SER A 413 -21.81 12.79 6.54
N ALA A 414 -20.92 13.79 6.48
CA ALA A 414 -20.85 14.73 5.36
C ALA A 414 -20.24 14.11 4.09
N TYR A 415 -19.48 13.02 4.22
CA TYR A 415 -18.70 12.44 3.13
C TYR A 415 -19.15 11.01 2.79
N TYR A 416 -18.88 10.60 1.55
CA TYR A 416 -19.06 9.24 1.08
C TYR A 416 -17.74 8.68 0.55
N GLU A 417 -17.49 7.41 0.79
CA GLU A 417 -16.42 6.64 0.16
C GLU A 417 -16.97 5.99 -1.12
N LEU A 418 -16.40 6.37 -2.26
CA LEU A 418 -16.63 5.76 -3.57
C LEU A 418 -15.44 4.86 -3.90
N CYS A 419 -15.66 3.56 -3.99
CA CYS A 419 -14.67 2.58 -4.44
C CYS A 419 -15.06 2.05 -5.82
N ILE A 420 -14.11 2.09 -6.76
CA ILE A 420 -14.25 1.67 -8.14
C ILE A 420 -13.19 0.61 -8.41
N ILE A 421 -13.64 -0.60 -8.72
CA ILE A 421 -12.79 -1.70 -9.16
C ILE A 421 -13.09 -1.97 -10.62
N CYS A 422 -12.13 -1.76 -11.51
CA CYS A 422 -12.33 -1.99 -12.94
C CYS A 422 -11.02 -2.36 -13.64
N THR A 423 -11.08 -2.56 -14.96
CA THR A 423 -9.87 -2.68 -15.77
C THR A 423 -9.24 -1.30 -15.98
N ASP A 424 -7.94 -1.20 -15.70
CA ASP A 424 -7.18 0.03 -15.91
C ASP A 424 -6.99 0.35 -17.40
N ARG A 425 -7.01 1.65 -17.72
CA ARG A 425 -6.75 2.19 -19.06
C ARG A 425 -6.27 3.64 -18.99
N PRO A 426 -5.50 4.12 -19.99
CA PRO A 426 -5.12 5.52 -20.06
C PRO A 426 -6.34 6.45 -19.94
N GLY A 427 -6.23 7.51 -19.13
CA GLY A 427 -7.30 8.48 -18.93
C GLY A 427 -8.49 8.01 -18.09
N LEU A 428 -8.40 6.85 -17.41
CA LEU A 428 -9.45 6.36 -16.53
C LEU A 428 -9.81 7.40 -15.44
N LEU A 429 -8.81 7.87 -14.69
CA LEU A 429 -9.01 8.83 -13.61
C LEU A 429 -9.58 10.16 -14.08
N SER A 430 -9.08 10.72 -15.19
CA SER A 430 -9.61 12.00 -15.71
C SER A 430 -11.05 11.84 -16.21
N ALA A 431 -11.41 10.69 -16.75
CA ALA A 431 -12.78 10.39 -17.14
C ALA A 431 -13.72 10.24 -15.93
N ILE A 432 -13.27 9.56 -14.86
CA ILE A 432 -14.00 9.48 -13.59
C ILE A 432 -14.20 10.89 -13.00
N ALA A 433 -13.14 11.70 -12.95
CA ALA A 433 -13.21 13.07 -12.45
C ALA A 433 -14.23 13.93 -13.23
N ARG A 434 -14.39 13.72 -14.54
CA ARG A 434 -15.44 14.39 -15.35
C ARG A 434 -16.84 13.91 -15.03
N VAL A 435 -17.04 12.61 -14.77
CA VAL A 435 -18.36 12.08 -14.38
C VAL A 435 -18.78 12.67 -13.03
N LEU A 436 -17.85 12.74 -12.07
CA LEU A 436 -18.07 13.38 -10.78
C LEU A 436 -18.37 14.89 -10.94
N LEU A 437 -17.59 15.58 -11.77
CA LEU A 437 -17.82 17.00 -12.09
C LEU A 437 -19.20 17.24 -12.70
N ALA A 438 -19.61 16.44 -13.69
CA ALA A 438 -20.91 16.55 -14.34
C ALA A 438 -22.09 16.24 -13.39
N ALA A 439 -21.80 15.55 -12.29
CA ALA A 439 -22.73 15.28 -11.21
C ALA A 439 -22.69 16.36 -10.10
N ASN A 440 -21.85 17.40 -10.22
CA ASN A 440 -21.58 18.38 -9.16
C ASN A 440 -21.12 17.73 -7.84
N ILE A 441 -20.28 16.71 -7.95
CA ILE A 441 -19.67 16.03 -6.81
C ILE A 441 -18.25 16.57 -6.62
N ASN A 442 -17.98 17.02 -5.40
CA ASN A 442 -16.64 17.44 -4.98
C ASN A 442 -15.84 16.22 -4.53
N VAL A 443 -14.57 16.18 -4.93
CA VAL A 443 -13.61 15.16 -4.48
C VAL A 443 -12.75 15.83 -3.42
N HIS A 444 -12.54 15.15 -2.30
CA HIS A 444 -11.72 15.62 -1.18
C HIS A 444 -10.44 14.80 -1.02
N ASP A 445 -10.49 13.52 -1.38
CA ASP A 445 -9.35 12.62 -1.38
C ASP A 445 -9.52 11.62 -2.53
N ALA A 446 -8.42 11.22 -3.16
CA ALA A 446 -8.40 10.16 -4.15
C ALA A 446 -7.14 9.30 -3.96
N ARG A 447 -7.32 8.00 -3.78
CA ARG A 447 -6.27 6.99 -3.70
C ARG A 447 -6.39 6.06 -4.89
N ILE A 448 -5.36 6.01 -5.72
CA ILE A 448 -5.37 5.36 -7.03
C ILE A 448 -4.41 4.18 -6.98
N THR A 449 -4.95 2.96 -7.06
CA THR A 449 -4.15 1.75 -6.97
C THR A 449 -4.29 0.91 -8.23
N THR A 450 -3.22 0.88 -9.03
CA THR A 450 -3.15 0.01 -10.20
C THR A 450 -2.32 -1.25 -9.90
N LEU A 451 -2.93 -2.42 -10.09
CA LEU A 451 -2.32 -3.74 -9.94
C LEU A 451 -2.40 -4.49 -11.28
N GLY A 452 -1.33 -4.43 -12.07
CA GLY A 452 -1.33 -4.98 -13.43
C GLY A 452 -2.31 -4.21 -14.30
N SER A 453 -3.36 -4.86 -14.80
CA SER A 453 -4.44 -4.21 -15.57
C SER A 453 -5.71 -3.97 -14.75
N ARG A 454 -5.65 -4.05 -13.42
CA ARG A 454 -6.77 -3.78 -12.52
C ARG A 454 -6.54 -2.45 -11.80
N ALA A 455 -7.52 -1.56 -11.88
CA ALA A 455 -7.59 -0.36 -11.07
C ALA A 455 -8.49 -0.62 -9.85
N GLU A 456 -8.05 -0.17 -8.68
CA GLU A 456 -8.83 -0.05 -7.44
C GLU A 456 -8.69 1.38 -6.96
N ASP A 457 -9.65 2.22 -7.36
CA ASP A 457 -9.62 3.65 -7.07
C ASP A 457 -10.63 3.96 -5.96
N ILE A 458 -10.19 4.69 -4.95
CA ILE A 458 -11.00 5.08 -3.79
C ILE A 458 -11.04 6.60 -3.74
N PHE A 459 -12.24 7.16 -3.64
CA PHE A 459 -12.47 8.60 -3.55
C PHE A 459 -13.27 8.91 -2.30
N ILE A 460 -12.89 9.96 -1.58
CA ILE A 460 -13.74 10.60 -0.58
C ILE A 460 -14.46 11.76 -1.28
N ILE A 461 -15.77 11.67 -1.35
CA ILE A 461 -16.60 12.57 -2.15
C ILE A 461 -17.71 13.21 -1.31
N GLU A 462 -18.13 14.40 -1.76
CA GLU A 462 -19.23 15.17 -1.17
C GLU A 462 -20.16 15.69 -2.26
N GLY A 463 -21.46 15.65 -2.02
CA GLY A 463 -22.44 16.27 -2.89
C GLY A 463 -23.86 16.03 -2.41
N HIS A 464 -24.73 17.04 -2.49
CA HIS A 464 -26.11 16.96 -2.03
C HIS A 464 -26.89 15.78 -2.65
N MET A 465 -26.58 15.42 -3.90
CA MET A 465 -27.21 14.31 -4.60
C MET A 465 -26.92 12.93 -4.01
N LEU A 466 -25.84 12.78 -3.22
CA LEU A 466 -25.47 11.49 -2.63
C LEU A 466 -26.44 11.06 -1.52
N ASN A 467 -27.23 11.99 -0.99
CA ASN A 467 -28.27 11.72 -0.01
C ASN A 467 -29.57 11.17 -0.63
N ASP A 468 -29.71 11.24 -1.96
CA ASP A 468 -30.85 10.70 -2.69
C ASP A 468 -30.49 9.34 -3.32
N ALA A 469 -31.23 8.30 -2.94
CA ALA A 469 -30.97 6.93 -3.38
C ALA A 469 -31.07 6.74 -4.90
N ALA A 470 -31.99 7.45 -5.57
CA ALA A 470 -32.15 7.35 -7.02
C ALA A 470 -30.99 8.04 -7.76
N GLN A 471 -30.55 9.20 -7.26
CA GLN A 471 -29.41 9.92 -7.81
C GLN A 471 -28.08 9.18 -7.58
N LEU A 472 -27.91 8.54 -6.43
CA LEU A 472 -26.77 7.68 -6.14
C LEU A 472 -26.72 6.48 -7.09
N MET A 473 -27.86 5.82 -7.34
CA MET A 473 -27.94 4.72 -8.32
C MET A 473 -27.61 5.21 -9.74
N ALA A 474 -28.14 6.37 -10.15
CA ALA A 474 -27.84 6.95 -11.46
C ALA A 474 -26.34 7.30 -11.62
N LEU A 475 -25.68 7.80 -10.56
CA LEU A 475 -24.24 8.02 -10.56
C LEU A 475 -23.48 6.69 -10.73
N LYS A 476 -23.87 5.66 -9.97
CA LYS A 476 -23.25 4.33 -10.05
C LYS A 476 -23.36 3.75 -11.46
N GLU A 477 -24.53 3.83 -12.10
CA GLU A 477 -24.73 3.36 -13.47
C GLU A 477 -23.90 4.13 -14.51
N ARG A 478 -23.74 5.45 -14.34
CA ARG A 478 -22.88 6.26 -15.22
C ARG A 478 -21.41 5.87 -15.10
N ILE A 479 -20.93 5.68 -13.87
CA ILE A 479 -19.56 5.22 -13.62
C ILE A 479 -19.40 3.79 -14.19
N GLU A 480 -20.36 2.89 -13.96
CA GLU A 480 -20.30 1.51 -14.48
C GLU A 480 -20.24 1.49 -16.00
N THR A 481 -21.03 2.32 -16.67
CA THR A 481 -21.03 2.47 -18.12
C THR A 481 -19.70 3.04 -18.63
N LEU A 482 -19.09 3.97 -17.89
CA LEU A 482 -17.79 4.54 -18.24
C LEU A 482 -16.68 3.48 -18.19
N VAL A 483 -16.68 2.61 -17.19
CA VAL A 483 -15.55 1.69 -16.90
C VAL A 483 -15.70 0.29 -17.48
N ARG A 484 -16.85 -0.02 -18.08
CA ARG A 484 -17.03 -1.17 -18.99
C ARG A 484 -16.30 -0.93 -20.31
#